data_AF-A0A0P9JUQ5-F1
#
_entry.id   AF-A0A0P9JUQ5-F1
#
_cell.length_a   1.000
_cell.length_b   1.000
_cell.length_c   1.000
_cell.angle_alpha   90.00
_cell.angle_beta   90.00
_cell.angle_gamma   90.00
#
_symmetry.space_group_name_H-M   'P 1'
#
loop_
_entity.id
_entity.type
_entity.pdbx_description
1 polymer ?
#
loop_
_entity_poly.entity_id
_entity_poly.type
_entity_poly.pdbx_seq_one_letter_code
_entity_poly.pdbx_strand_id
1 'polypeptide(L)' 'MVGGSWGYAEFLASITKLNDPEHHNMLDWYGDDVDSAFFDHTRVNYRLYGMKV' A
#
# COMPACT_ATOMS: atom_id res chain seq x y z
N MET A 1 -8.28 3.87 -14.21
CA MET A 1 -9.06 2.97 -13.32
C MET A 1 -8.19 2.75 -12.10
N VAL A 2 -8.59 3.21 -10.91
CA VAL A 2 -7.79 3.01 -9.70
C VAL A 2 -8.07 1.59 -9.20
N GLY A 3 -7.13 0.67 -9.44
CA GLY A 3 -7.23 -0.71 -8.97
C GLY A 3 -6.48 -1.72 -9.84
N GLY A 4 -6.22 -2.90 -9.27
CA GLY A 4 -5.42 -3.95 -9.92
C GLY A 4 -3.92 -3.66 -9.90
N SER A 5 -3.14 -4.53 -10.53
CA SER A 5 -1.66 -4.40 -10.57
C SER A 5 -1.20 -3.09 -11.19
N TRP A 6 -1.88 -2.62 -12.24
CA TRP A 6 -1.56 -1.36 -12.91
C TRP A 6 -1.82 -0.14 -12.02
N GLY A 7 -2.99 -0.06 -11.38
CA GLY A 7 -3.29 1.04 -10.47
C GLY A 7 -2.37 1.06 -9.23
N TYR A 8 -1.99 -0.11 -8.72
CA TYR A 8 -1.02 -0.19 -7.62
C TYR A 8 0.37 0.29 -8.05
N ALA A 9 0.82 -0.04 -9.27
CA ALA A 9 2.10 0.44 -9.79
C ALA A 9 2.12 1.96 -9.98
N GLU A 10 1.02 2.55 -10.48
CA GLU A 10 0.87 4.01 -10.60
C GLU A 10 0.91 4.69 -9.23
N PHE A 11 0.18 4.15 -8.25
CA PHE A 11 0.21 4.60 -6.87
C PHE A 11 1.62 4.58 -6.27
N LEU A 12 2.35 3.46 -6.42
CA LEU A 12 3.73 3.35 -5.94
C LEU A 12 4.65 4.40 -6.61
N ALA A 13 4.45 4.64 -7.90
CA ALA A 13 5.26 5.61 -8.64
C ALA A 13 5.04 7.05 -8.15
N SER A 14 3.82 7.43 -7.79
CA SER A 14 3.48 8.77 -7.28
C SER A 14 3.93 8.98 -5.84
N ILE A 15 3.75 8.01 -4.94
CA ILE A 15 4.14 8.17 -3.53
C ILE A 15 5.66 8.14 -3.33
N THR A 16 6.42 7.55 -4.27
CA THR A 16 7.90 7.51 -4.18
C THR A 16 8.55 8.81 -4.67
N LYS A 17 7.81 9.64 -5.43
CA LYS A 17 8.30 10.88 -6.02
C LYS A 17 7.68 12.09 -5.33
N LEU A 18 8.44 12.74 -4.45
CA LEU A 18 7.96 13.90 -3.68
C LEU A 18 7.46 15.07 -4.56
N ASN A 19 7.99 15.21 -5.78
CA ASN A 19 7.61 16.26 -6.73
C ASN A 19 6.51 15.85 -7.72
N ASP A 20 5.92 14.66 -7.55
CA ASP A 20 4.81 14.24 -8.38
C ASP A 20 3.56 15.07 -8.02
N PRO A 21 2.85 15.67 -8.99
CA PRO A 21 1.65 16.45 -8.71
C PRO A 21 0.55 15.62 -8.02
N GLU A 22 0.53 14.31 -8.23
CA GLU A 22 -0.42 13.39 -7.61
C GLU A 22 0.05 12.84 -6.26
N HIS A 23 1.27 13.16 -5.80
CA HIS A 23 1.85 12.61 -4.57
C HIS A 23 0.91 12.79 -3.36
N HIS A 24 0.44 14.02 -3.14
CA HIS A 24 -0.44 14.34 -2.01
C HIS A 24 -1.83 13.73 -2.18
N ASN A 25 -2.40 13.74 -3.39
CA ASN A 25 -3.70 13.13 -3.68
C ASN A 25 -3.67 11.60 -3.43
N MET A 26 -2.56 10.94 -3.77
CA MET A 26 -2.41 9.50 -3.62
C MET A 26 -2.18 9.09 -2.16
N LEU A 27 -1.44 9.90 -1.39
CA LEU A 27 -1.34 9.72 0.06
C LEU A 27 -2.69 9.93 0.77
N ASP A 28 -3.44 10.97 0.37
CA ASP A 28 -4.78 11.23 0.91
C ASP A 28 -5.77 10.11 0.55
N TRP A 29 -5.71 9.59 -0.67
CA TRP A 29 -6.51 8.44 -1.09
C TRP A 29 -6.20 7.18 -0.27
N TYR A 30 -4.92 6.95 0.09
CA TYR A 30 -4.54 5.81 0.93
C TYR A 30 -4.95 6.01 2.40
N GLY A 31 -4.88 7.24 2.90
CA GLY A 31 -5.40 7.64 4.21
C GLY A 31 -4.49 7.36 5.40
N ASP A 32 -3.20 7.05 5.18
CA ASP A 32 -2.19 6.82 6.22
C ASP A 32 -0.76 6.94 5.66
N ASP A 33 0.26 6.86 6.52
CA ASP A 33 1.65 6.71 6.12
C ASP A 33 1.85 5.37 5.39
N VAL A 34 2.46 5.43 4.20
CA VAL A 34 2.71 4.24 3.37
C VAL A 34 4.15 3.80 3.48
N ASP A 35 4.41 2.68 4.16
CA ASP A 35 5.60 1.87 3.89
C ASP A 35 5.20 0.70 2.98
N SER A 36 5.36 0.90 1.67
CA SER A 36 4.99 -0.11 0.66
C SER A 36 5.85 -1.38 0.70
N ALA A 37 7.00 -1.35 1.37
CA ALA A 37 7.89 -2.49 1.53
C ALA A 37 7.68 -3.23 2.85
N PHE A 38 6.96 -2.63 3.81
CA PHE A 38 6.74 -3.24 5.12
C PHE A 38 5.81 -4.45 5.05
N PHE A 39 6.32 -5.61 5.48
CA PHE A 39 5.52 -6.82 5.67
C PHE A 39 5.94 -7.56 6.94
N ASP A 40 5.03 -7.62 7.92
CA ASP A 40 5.23 -8.35 9.18
C ASP A 40 4.70 -9.80 9.07
N HIS A 41 5.59 -10.71 8.69
CA HIS A 41 5.26 -12.13 8.55
C HIS A 41 4.84 -12.78 9.87
N THR A 42 5.38 -12.33 11.02
CA THR A 42 5.04 -12.89 12.35
C THR A 42 3.59 -12.57 12.68
N ARG A 43 3.16 -11.31 12.51
CA ARG A 43 1.77 -10.88 12.72
C ARG A 43 0.80 -11.59 11.79
N VAL A 44 1.17 -11.74 10.52
CA VAL A 44 0.33 -12.44 9.53
C VAL A 44 0.18 -13.92 9.89
N ASN A 45 1.28 -14.61 10.18
CA ASN A 45 1.24 -16.02 10.57
C ASN A 45 0.39 -16.23 11.83
N TYR A 46 0.54 -15.39 12.85
CA TYR A 46 -0.28 -15.47 14.06
C TYR A 46 -1.78 -15.37 13.76
N ARG A 47 -2.18 -14.45 12.86
CA ARG A 47 -3.58 -14.32 12.43
C ARG A 47 -4.07 -15.55 11.66
N LEU A 48 -3.25 -16.07 10.74
CA LEU A 48 -3.59 -17.24 9.93
C LEU A 48 -3.72 -18.51 10.78
N TYR A 49 -2.83 -18.72 11.76
CA TYR A 49 -2.95 -19.85 12.69
C TYR A 49 -4.24 -19.81 13.52
N GLY A 50 -4.77 -18.62 13.79
CA GLY A 50 -6.07 -18.45 14.46
C GLY A 50 -7.28 -18.68 13.56
N MET A 51 -7.11 -18.74 12.24
CA MET A 51 -8.18 -19.03 11.29
C MET A 51 -8.34 -20.55 11.16
N LYS A 52 -9.35 -21.09 11.85
CA LYS A 52 -9.75 -22.49 11.71
C LYS A 52 -10.53 -22.64 10.39
N VAL A 53 -9.99 -23.41 9.46
CA VAL A 53 -10.69 -23.86 8.24
C VAL A 53 -11.53 -25.08 8.57
#